data_AF-A0A7N0ULA9-F1
#
_entry.id   AF-A0A7N0ULA9-F1
#
_cell.length_a   1.000
_cell.length_b   1.000
_cell.length_c   1.000
_cell.angle_alpha   90.00
_cell.angle_beta   90.00
_cell.angle_gamma   90.00
#
_symmetry.space_group_name_H-M   'P 1'
#
loop_
_entity.id
_entity.type
_entity.pdbx_description
1 polymer ?
#
loop_
_entity_poly.entity_id
_entity_poly.type
_entity_poly.pdbx_seq_one_letter_code
_entity_poly.pdbx_strand_id
1 'polypeptide(L)'
;MEAVCKSFKVGKAKGQKEVDGEVMPLVLRPIKADSSDLESLLLAIRNNKDWFDQVIAKHSAVLLRGFELKSAVDFNDVVEACGWEDIRYVGPAPRTHVHKRVFTANEGPLSEFIYYHHEMVLMNEFPKKVVLYCEVPPPEGGETPFVPSFRVAERMMEEFPEEVAELEEKGLRYTFVALSRSDTSSMREEESIQVKWEKGDVMFFDNWALLHGRRPSLAPRKVLVATCK
;
A
#
# COMPACT_ATOMS: atom_id res chain seq x y z
N MET A 1 -25.09 -1.13 -8.60
CA MET A 1 -24.98 -2.59 -8.73
C MET A 1 -23.55 -2.88 -9.17
N GLU A 2 -22.73 -3.43 -8.29
CA GLU A 2 -21.34 -3.77 -8.57
C GLU A 2 -21.27 -4.62 -9.85
N ALA A 3 -20.45 -4.22 -10.82
CA ALA A 3 -19.97 -5.17 -11.81
C ALA A 3 -19.02 -6.13 -11.08
N VAL A 4 -19.60 -7.08 -10.35
CA VAL A 4 -18.85 -8.12 -9.64
C VAL A 4 -18.14 -8.94 -10.71
N CYS A 5 -16.81 -8.79 -10.77
CA CYS A 5 -15.98 -9.66 -11.60
C CYS A 5 -16.24 -11.11 -11.18
N LYS A 6 -16.62 -11.96 -12.13
CA LYS A 6 -16.87 -13.40 -11.91
C LYS A 6 -15.62 -14.18 -11.51
N SER A 7 -14.48 -13.52 -11.33
CA SER A 7 -13.21 -14.11 -10.91
C SER A 7 -12.87 -13.87 -9.44
N PHE A 8 -13.56 -12.95 -8.75
CA PHE A 8 -13.28 -12.63 -7.34
C PHE A 8 -14.54 -12.61 -6.49
N LYS A 9 -14.38 -12.98 -5.22
CA LYS A 9 -15.40 -12.80 -4.19
C LYS A 9 -15.01 -11.64 -3.27
N VAL A 10 -15.93 -10.70 -3.04
CA VAL A 10 -15.72 -9.63 -2.06
C VAL A 10 -15.66 -10.23 -0.64
N GLY A 11 -14.63 -9.87 0.10
CA GLY A 11 -14.38 -10.30 1.48
C GLY A 11 -14.42 -9.14 2.47
N LYS A 12 -13.94 -9.42 3.68
CA LYS A 12 -13.73 -8.42 4.74
C LYS A 12 -12.34 -8.59 5.34
N ALA A 13 -11.77 -7.51 5.83
CA ALA A 13 -10.56 -7.49 6.65
C ALA A 13 -10.74 -6.56 7.85
N LYS A 14 -10.03 -6.84 8.95
CA LYS A 14 -10.02 -5.96 10.12
C LYS A 14 -9.31 -4.65 9.74
N GLY A 15 -9.90 -3.52 10.13
CA GLY A 15 -9.38 -2.18 9.82
C GLY A 15 -9.94 -1.55 8.54
N GLN A 16 -10.73 -2.30 7.75
CA GLN A 16 -11.43 -1.77 6.59
C GLN A 16 -12.44 -0.68 7.02
N LYS A 17 -12.46 0.45 6.31
CA LYS A 17 -13.35 1.60 6.54
C LYS A 17 -14.19 1.88 5.28
N GLU A 18 -15.24 2.68 5.44
CA GLU A 18 -15.99 3.25 4.31
C GLU A 18 -15.63 4.73 4.19
N VAL A 19 -15.32 5.19 2.98
CA VAL A 19 -14.95 6.56 2.64
C VAL A 19 -15.74 6.95 1.40
N ASP A 20 -16.60 7.97 1.50
CA ASP A 20 -17.53 8.39 0.42
C ASP A 20 -18.42 7.28 -0.15
N GLY A 21 -18.87 6.36 0.69
CA GLY A 21 -19.69 5.22 0.25
C GLY A 21 -18.89 4.09 -0.39
N GLU A 22 -17.57 4.23 -0.50
CA GLU A 22 -16.68 3.21 -1.04
C GLU A 22 -15.87 2.54 0.05
N VAL A 23 -15.77 1.21 -0.02
CA VAL A 23 -15.04 0.45 0.99
C VAL A 23 -13.54 0.47 0.71
N MET A 24 -12.74 0.78 1.72
CA MET A 24 -11.29 0.91 1.60
C MET A 24 -10.57 0.13 2.72
N PRO A 25 -9.67 -0.83 2.38
CA PRO A 25 -9.44 -1.35 1.04
C PRO A 25 -10.61 -2.25 0.60
N LEU A 26 -10.81 -2.41 -0.71
CA LEU A 26 -11.65 -3.51 -1.21
C LEU A 26 -10.91 -4.83 -1.05
N VAL A 27 -11.50 -5.77 -0.32
CA VAL A 27 -10.90 -7.10 -0.11
C VAL A 27 -11.44 -8.06 -1.14
N LEU A 28 -10.56 -8.64 -1.95
CA LEU A 28 -10.88 -9.67 -2.93
C LEU A 28 -10.29 -11.02 -2.50
N ARG A 29 -11.10 -12.06 -2.59
CA ARG A 29 -10.76 -13.44 -2.23
C ARG A 29 -11.05 -14.40 -3.40
N PRO A 30 -10.46 -15.61 -3.40
CA PRO A 30 -10.86 -16.67 -4.32
C PRO A 30 -12.36 -16.97 -4.19
N ILE A 31 -13.01 -17.32 -5.30
CA ILE A 31 -14.44 -17.69 -5.29
C ILE A 31 -14.64 -19.05 -4.63
N LYS A 32 -13.71 -19.98 -4.87
CA LYS A 32 -13.66 -21.34 -4.31
C LYS A 32 -12.25 -21.66 -3.84
N ALA A 33 -12.11 -22.66 -2.96
CA ALA A 33 -10.80 -23.15 -2.53
C ALA A 33 -9.93 -23.57 -3.73
N ASP A 34 -10.50 -24.27 -4.71
CA ASP A 34 -9.78 -24.70 -5.92
C ASP A 34 -9.39 -23.56 -6.88
N SER A 35 -9.66 -22.31 -6.54
CA SER A 35 -9.27 -21.12 -7.32
C SER A 35 -8.29 -20.21 -6.57
N SER A 36 -7.71 -20.69 -5.47
CA SER A 36 -6.71 -19.94 -4.69
C SER A 36 -5.29 -20.05 -5.21
N ASP A 37 -5.02 -20.96 -6.16
CA ASP A 37 -3.69 -21.16 -6.72
C ASP A 37 -3.21 -19.95 -7.54
N LEU A 38 -1.89 -19.88 -7.73
CA LEU A 38 -1.25 -18.79 -8.46
C LEU A 38 -1.76 -18.66 -9.90
N GLU A 39 -1.88 -19.76 -10.65
CA GLU A 39 -2.27 -19.71 -12.07
C GLU A 39 -3.70 -19.18 -12.24
N SER A 40 -4.63 -19.61 -11.39
CA SER A 40 -5.99 -19.08 -11.33
C SER A 40 -6.00 -17.58 -11.05
N LEU A 41 -5.16 -17.10 -10.12
CA LEU A 41 -5.04 -15.67 -9.83
C LEU A 41 -4.47 -14.88 -11.02
N LEU A 42 -3.39 -15.37 -11.62
CA LEU A 42 -2.75 -14.70 -12.76
C LEU A 42 -3.72 -14.61 -13.95
N LEU A 43 -4.48 -15.68 -14.22
CA LEU A 43 -5.50 -15.69 -15.26
C LEU A 43 -6.64 -14.70 -14.94
N ALA A 44 -7.09 -14.66 -13.68
CA ALA A 44 -8.12 -13.73 -13.23
C ALA A 44 -7.70 -12.26 -13.42
N ILE A 45 -6.46 -11.91 -13.07
CA ILE A 45 -5.93 -10.55 -13.26
C ILE A 45 -5.82 -10.24 -14.77
N ARG A 46 -5.20 -11.12 -15.56
CA ARG A 46 -4.99 -10.91 -17.00
C ARG A 46 -6.29 -10.74 -17.79
N ASN A 47 -7.34 -11.48 -17.41
CA ASN A 47 -8.64 -11.41 -18.09
C ASN A 47 -9.48 -10.19 -17.69
N ASN A 48 -9.10 -9.49 -16.61
CA ASN A 48 -9.90 -8.40 -16.03
C ASN A 48 -9.06 -7.14 -15.75
N LYS A 49 -8.02 -6.87 -16.55
CA LYS A 49 -7.08 -5.75 -16.32
C LYS A 49 -7.78 -4.41 -16.15
N ASP A 50 -8.61 -4.03 -17.12
CA ASP A 50 -9.33 -2.75 -17.09
C ASP A 50 -10.27 -2.64 -15.89
N TRP A 51 -10.94 -3.73 -15.54
CA TRP A 51 -11.78 -3.80 -14.35
C TRP A 51 -10.94 -3.65 -13.07
N PHE A 52 -9.78 -4.29 -13.01
CA PHE A 52 -8.88 -4.21 -11.85
C PHE A 52 -8.37 -2.77 -11.65
N ASP A 53 -7.98 -2.09 -12.73
CA ASP A 53 -7.59 -0.68 -12.70
C ASP A 53 -8.76 0.24 -12.26
N GLN A 54 -9.98 0.00 -12.76
CA GLN A 54 -11.18 0.75 -12.33
C GLN A 54 -11.49 0.54 -10.86
N VAL A 55 -11.35 -0.70 -10.36
CA VAL A 55 -11.60 -1.03 -8.96
C VAL A 55 -10.53 -0.42 -8.05
N ILE A 56 -9.26 -0.43 -8.44
CA ILE A 56 -8.20 0.27 -7.70
C ILE A 56 -8.48 1.76 -7.64
N ALA A 57 -8.85 2.38 -8.77
CA ALA A 57 -9.16 3.80 -8.81
C ALA A 57 -10.38 4.17 -7.94
N LYS A 58 -11.41 3.31 -7.93
CA LYS A 58 -12.65 3.53 -7.16
C LYS A 58 -12.44 3.38 -5.66
N HIS A 59 -11.68 2.38 -5.24
CA HIS A 59 -11.52 2.04 -3.82
C HIS A 59 -10.22 2.57 -3.21
N SER A 60 -9.33 3.18 -4.01
CA SER A 60 -7.96 3.66 -3.70
C SER A 60 -6.99 2.61 -3.16
N ALA A 61 -7.47 1.46 -2.69
CA ALA A 61 -6.69 0.32 -2.25
C ALA A 61 -7.49 -0.97 -2.44
N VAL A 62 -6.79 -2.02 -2.89
CA VAL A 62 -7.33 -3.38 -3.03
C VAL A 62 -6.43 -4.33 -2.26
N LEU A 63 -7.03 -5.28 -1.53
CA LEU A 63 -6.33 -6.34 -0.81
C LEU A 63 -6.71 -7.70 -1.42
N LEU A 64 -5.74 -8.39 -2.01
CA LEU A 64 -5.89 -9.79 -2.43
C LEU A 64 -5.58 -10.70 -1.24
N ARG A 65 -6.56 -11.47 -0.75
CA ARG A 65 -6.38 -12.33 0.44
C ARG A 65 -6.88 -13.76 0.21
N GLY A 66 -6.07 -14.73 0.63
CA GLY A 66 -6.39 -16.16 0.54
C GLY A 66 -5.92 -16.82 -0.76
N PHE A 67 -4.96 -16.21 -1.46
CA PHE A 67 -4.29 -16.81 -2.62
C PHE A 67 -2.94 -17.43 -2.21
N GLU A 68 -2.50 -18.47 -2.90
CA GLU A 68 -1.31 -19.26 -2.57
C GLU A 68 -0.04 -18.71 -3.22
N LEU A 69 0.37 -17.49 -2.84
CA LEU A 69 1.69 -16.96 -3.19
C LEU A 69 2.73 -17.47 -2.19
N LYS A 70 3.83 -18.04 -2.70
CA LYS A 70 4.86 -18.68 -1.88
C LYS A 70 6.20 -17.94 -1.90
N SER A 71 6.44 -17.09 -2.90
CA SER A 71 7.76 -16.52 -3.14
C SER A 71 7.73 -15.12 -3.75
N ALA A 72 8.89 -14.47 -3.78
CA ALA A 72 9.09 -13.22 -4.52
C ALA A 72 8.93 -13.40 -6.04
N VAL A 73 9.12 -14.61 -6.57
CA VAL A 73 8.91 -14.92 -7.99
C VAL A 73 7.41 -14.88 -8.30
N ASP A 74 6.60 -15.58 -7.50
CA ASP A 74 5.14 -15.58 -7.62
C ASP A 74 4.57 -14.16 -7.51
N PHE A 75 5.12 -13.37 -6.57
CA PHE A 75 4.75 -11.97 -6.41
C PHE A 75 5.08 -11.15 -7.65
N ASN A 76 6.28 -11.33 -8.23
CA ASN A 76 6.63 -10.67 -9.48
C ASN A 76 5.66 -11.04 -10.59
N ASP A 77 5.27 -12.31 -10.71
CA ASP A 77 4.34 -12.76 -11.76
C ASP A 77 2.96 -12.13 -11.62
N VAL A 78 2.50 -11.89 -10.39
CA VAL A 78 1.28 -11.11 -10.13
C VAL A 78 1.42 -9.65 -10.60
N VAL A 79 2.55 -8.99 -10.30
CA VAL A 79 2.82 -7.62 -10.77
C VAL A 79 2.88 -7.56 -12.30
N GLU A 80 3.54 -8.53 -12.95
CA GLU A 80 3.60 -8.64 -14.41
C GLU A 80 2.21 -8.90 -15.02
N ALA A 81 1.36 -9.69 -14.36
CA ALA A 81 0.01 -9.96 -14.83
C ALA A 81 -0.85 -8.70 -14.91
N CYS A 82 -0.62 -7.71 -14.02
CA CYS A 82 -1.27 -6.39 -14.09
C CYS A 82 -0.87 -5.60 -15.35
N GLY A 83 0.31 -5.84 -15.92
CA GLY A 83 0.76 -5.20 -17.16
C GLY A 83 1.14 -3.73 -17.04
N TRP A 84 1.38 -3.23 -15.83
CA TRP A 84 1.83 -1.86 -15.60
C TRP A 84 3.32 -1.69 -15.94
N GLU A 85 3.71 -0.47 -16.31
CA GLU A 85 5.11 -0.13 -16.53
C GLU A 85 5.91 -0.15 -15.21
N ASP A 86 7.15 -0.62 -15.30
CA ASP A 86 8.07 -0.63 -14.16
C ASP A 86 8.63 0.78 -13.89
N ILE A 87 8.86 1.08 -12.62
CA ILE A 87 9.61 2.26 -12.21
C ILE A 87 10.65 1.83 -11.17
N ARG A 88 11.91 2.11 -11.49
CA ARG A 88 13.01 1.83 -10.58
C ARG A 88 12.94 2.76 -9.37
N TYR A 89 12.98 2.18 -8.19
CA TYR A 89 13.08 2.94 -6.95
C TYR A 89 14.34 3.81 -6.93
N VAL A 90 14.16 5.09 -6.60
CA VAL A 90 15.23 6.05 -6.35
C VAL A 90 14.91 6.75 -5.04
N GLY A 91 15.68 6.47 -4.01
CA GLY A 91 15.49 7.06 -2.69
C GLY A 91 16.54 6.62 -1.68
N PRO A 92 16.61 7.27 -0.51
CA PRO A 92 17.68 7.07 0.47
C PRO A 92 17.49 5.80 1.32
N ALA A 93 16.28 5.24 1.40
CA ALA A 93 16.02 4.07 2.23
C ALA A 93 16.75 2.82 1.68
N PRO A 94 17.44 2.04 2.54
CA PRO A 94 18.10 0.82 2.12
C PRO A 94 17.06 -0.21 1.65
N ARG A 95 17.31 -0.77 0.47
CA ARG A 95 16.51 -1.83 -0.15
C ARG A 95 17.44 -2.81 -0.86
N THR A 96 17.12 -4.09 -0.77
CA THR A 96 17.81 -5.19 -1.44
C THR A 96 16.98 -5.64 -2.64
N HIS A 97 17.62 -5.75 -3.81
CA HIS A 97 16.99 -6.36 -4.99
C HIS A 97 16.80 -7.85 -4.77
N VAL A 98 15.59 -8.38 -4.99
CA VAL A 98 15.25 -9.78 -4.73
C VAL A 98 15.05 -10.54 -6.04
N HIS A 99 14.16 -10.06 -6.91
CA HIS A 99 13.85 -10.74 -8.18
C HIS A 99 13.18 -9.78 -9.16
N LYS A 100 13.74 -9.58 -10.36
CA LYS A 100 13.17 -8.72 -11.42
C LYS A 100 12.70 -7.35 -10.87
N ARG A 101 11.39 -7.10 -10.73
CA ARG A 101 10.81 -5.83 -10.24
C ARG A 101 10.68 -5.76 -8.71
N VAL A 102 11.02 -6.83 -8.01
CA VAL A 102 10.79 -6.99 -6.58
C VAL A 102 12.02 -6.62 -5.77
N PHE A 103 11.82 -5.74 -4.81
CA PHE A 103 12.79 -5.32 -3.81
C PHE A 103 12.24 -5.58 -2.40
N THR A 104 13.12 -5.62 -1.40
CA THR A 104 12.68 -5.56 0.00
C THR A 104 12.09 -4.18 0.31
N ALA A 105 11.08 -4.14 1.17
CA ALA A 105 10.63 -2.87 1.74
C ALA A 105 11.71 -2.29 2.67
N ASN A 106 11.58 -1.02 3.06
CA ASN A 106 12.56 -0.30 3.88
C ASN A 106 13.12 -1.18 5.02
N GLU A 107 14.42 -1.45 4.95
CA GLU A 107 15.18 -2.31 5.87
C GLU A 107 15.67 -1.57 7.13
N GLY A 108 15.21 -0.33 7.35
CA GLY A 108 15.53 0.47 8.54
C GLY A 108 15.15 -0.23 9.86
N PRO A 109 15.70 0.21 11.01
CA PRO A 109 15.61 -0.50 12.28
C PRO A 109 14.17 -0.83 12.66
N LEU A 110 13.82 -2.10 12.86
CA LEU A 110 12.42 -2.52 13.04
C LEU A 110 11.70 -1.82 14.19
N SER A 111 12.42 -1.28 15.18
CA SER A 111 11.90 -0.53 16.33
C SER A 111 11.49 0.91 16.03
N GLU A 112 11.75 1.42 14.82
CA GLU A 112 11.45 2.79 14.43
C GLU A 112 10.17 2.89 13.61
N PHE A 113 9.51 4.03 13.78
CA PHE A 113 8.35 4.38 12.99
C PHE A 113 8.76 4.91 11.62
N ILE A 114 8.16 4.40 10.56
CA ILE A 114 8.18 5.09 9.27
C ILE A 114 6.94 5.99 9.26
N TYR A 115 7.15 7.29 9.06
CA TYR A 115 6.05 8.26 8.98
C TYR A 115 5.28 8.14 7.68
N TYR A 116 4.01 8.53 7.73
CA TYR A 116 3.14 8.72 6.59
C TYR A 116 3.77 9.60 5.50
N HIS A 117 3.97 9.02 4.31
CA HIS A 117 4.47 9.68 3.11
C HIS A 117 3.92 9.03 1.84
N HIS A 118 3.90 9.79 0.74
CA HIS A 118 3.82 9.22 -0.60
C HIS A 118 5.19 8.70 -1.01
N GLU A 119 5.25 7.52 -1.62
CA GLU A 119 6.47 6.88 -2.11
C GLU A 119 7.13 7.80 -3.14
N MET A 120 8.43 8.07 -2.94
CA MET A 120 9.24 8.94 -3.81
C MET A 120 8.68 10.37 -3.98
N VAL A 121 7.96 10.92 -2.98
CA VAL A 121 7.31 12.26 -3.02
C VAL A 121 8.23 13.44 -3.37
N LEU A 122 9.55 13.28 -3.21
CA LEU A 122 10.55 14.33 -3.53
C LEU A 122 11.22 14.14 -4.90
N MET A 123 10.74 13.19 -5.71
CA MET A 123 11.28 12.90 -7.04
C MET A 123 10.35 13.44 -8.14
N ASN A 124 10.92 13.87 -9.27
CA ASN A 124 10.12 14.34 -10.42
C ASN A 124 9.33 13.19 -11.09
N GLU A 125 9.90 11.99 -11.10
CA GLU A 125 9.22 10.77 -11.52
C GLU A 125 8.99 9.89 -10.30
N PHE A 126 7.72 9.59 -10.00
CA PHE A 126 7.29 8.82 -8.84
C PHE A 126 6.23 7.79 -9.25
N PRO A 127 6.04 6.70 -8.47
CA PRO A 127 5.09 5.66 -8.81
C PRO A 127 3.64 6.16 -8.65
N LYS A 128 2.77 5.76 -9.59
CA LYS A 128 1.31 5.95 -9.46
C LYS A 128 0.67 4.86 -8.61
N LYS A 129 1.28 3.67 -8.53
CA LYS A 129 0.80 2.57 -7.69
C LYS A 129 1.97 1.94 -6.93
N VAL A 130 1.73 1.50 -5.70
CA VAL A 130 2.68 0.70 -4.91
C VAL A 130 2.03 -0.64 -4.59
N VAL A 131 2.79 -1.72 -4.73
CA VAL A 131 2.33 -3.08 -4.44
C VAL A 131 3.23 -3.69 -3.37
N LEU A 132 2.65 -4.16 -2.28
CA LEU A 132 3.36 -4.78 -1.17
C LEU A 132 2.98 -6.25 -1.06
N TYR A 133 3.91 -7.11 -0.70
CA TYR A 133 3.66 -8.54 -0.47
C TYR A 133 4.29 -9.01 0.85
N CYS A 134 3.49 -9.73 1.63
CA CYS A 134 3.88 -10.34 2.89
C CYS A 134 4.34 -11.78 2.66
N GLU A 135 5.65 -11.98 2.51
CA GLU A 135 6.23 -13.32 2.44
C GLU A 135 6.24 -14.01 3.82
N VAL A 136 6.51 -13.25 4.88
CA VAL A 136 6.50 -13.72 6.27
C VAL A 136 5.86 -12.67 7.19
N PRO A 137 4.74 -13.00 7.85
CA PRO A 137 4.06 -12.05 8.73
C PRO A 137 4.84 -11.89 10.03
N PRO A 138 4.85 -10.68 10.61
CA PRO A 138 5.36 -10.48 11.95
C PRO A 138 4.46 -11.20 12.98
N PRO A 139 5.04 -11.70 14.09
CA PRO A 139 4.24 -12.29 15.17
C PRO A 139 3.34 -11.25 15.86
N GLU A 140 3.78 -9.98 15.91
CA GLU A 140 3.02 -8.86 16.44
C GLU A 140 3.44 -7.55 15.74
N GLY A 141 2.47 -6.64 15.59
CA GLY A 141 2.70 -5.32 15.02
C GLY A 141 3.13 -5.38 13.55
N GLY A 142 4.00 -4.45 13.17
CA GLY A 142 4.63 -4.43 11.86
C GLY A 142 3.70 -4.11 10.69
N GLU A 143 2.44 -3.74 10.98
CA GLU A 143 1.44 -3.24 10.03
C GLU A 143 2.03 -2.20 9.09
N THR A 144 1.53 -2.13 7.86
CA THR A 144 1.80 -0.99 6.96
C THR A 144 0.53 -0.17 6.89
N PRO A 145 0.34 0.79 7.80
CA PRO A 145 -0.86 1.59 7.80
C PRO A 145 -0.87 2.57 6.64
N PHE A 146 -2.08 2.93 6.20
CA PHE A 146 -2.32 3.88 5.12
C PHE A 146 -3.51 4.79 5.42
N VAL A 147 -3.52 5.99 4.86
CA VAL A 147 -4.52 7.03 5.10
C VAL A 147 -4.90 7.78 3.82
N PRO A 148 -6.21 8.00 3.52
CA PRO A 148 -6.65 8.81 2.38
C PRO A 148 -6.14 10.26 2.46
N SER A 149 -5.06 10.56 1.72
CA SER A 149 -4.40 11.86 1.59
C SER A 149 -5.37 12.96 1.18
N PHE A 150 -6.35 12.66 0.30
CA PHE A 150 -7.38 13.63 -0.09
C PHE A 150 -8.28 14.02 1.08
N ARG A 151 -8.61 13.08 1.98
CA ARG A 151 -9.35 13.39 3.21
C ARG A 151 -8.53 14.20 4.19
N VAL A 152 -7.23 13.90 4.29
CA VAL A 152 -6.31 14.72 5.09
C VAL A 152 -6.22 16.13 4.51
N ALA A 153 -6.17 16.28 3.18
CA ALA A 153 -6.14 17.58 2.52
C ALA A 153 -7.45 18.35 2.71
N GLU A 154 -8.61 17.71 2.56
CA GLU A 154 -9.93 18.29 2.85
C GLU A 154 -9.99 18.83 4.29
N ARG A 155 -9.63 17.99 5.28
CA ARG A 155 -9.59 18.41 6.69
C ARG A 155 -8.60 19.55 6.93
N MET A 156 -7.42 19.52 6.29
CA MET A 156 -6.45 20.60 6.39
C MET A 156 -7.00 21.92 5.83
N MET A 157 -7.71 21.88 4.71
CA MET A 157 -8.36 23.06 4.12
C MET A 157 -9.48 23.62 5.01
N GLU A 158 -10.22 22.75 5.71
CA GLU A 158 -11.29 23.15 6.63
C GLU A 158 -10.75 23.68 7.96
N GLU A 159 -9.77 23.00 8.56
CA GLU A 159 -9.26 23.29 9.91
C GLU A 159 -8.15 24.35 9.91
N PHE A 160 -7.37 24.46 8.82
CA PHE A 160 -6.17 25.32 8.71
C PHE A 160 -6.11 26.05 7.35
N PRO A 161 -7.15 26.81 6.96
CA PRO A 161 -7.24 27.42 5.63
C PRO A 161 -6.12 28.43 5.35
N GLU A 162 -5.67 29.19 6.35
CA GLU A 162 -4.61 30.19 6.19
C GLU A 162 -3.25 29.51 5.95
N GLU A 163 -2.95 28.46 6.71
CA GLU A 163 -1.73 27.68 6.56
C GLU A 163 -1.69 26.93 5.23
N VAL A 164 -2.81 26.37 4.78
CA VAL A 164 -2.90 25.72 3.47
C VAL A 164 -2.68 26.74 2.34
N ALA A 165 -3.27 27.93 2.42
CA ALA A 165 -3.03 28.99 1.44
C ALA A 165 -1.56 29.42 1.39
N GLU A 166 -0.91 29.54 2.56
CA GLU A 166 0.53 29.83 2.62
C GLU A 166 1.39 28.70 2.01
N LEU A 167 1.02 27.44 2.27
CA LEU A 167 1.70 26.27 1.69
C LEU A 167 1.57 26.23 0.17
N GLU A 168 0.41 26.57 -0.38
CA GLU A 168 0.19 26.65 -1.83
C GLU A 168 1.00 27.79 -2.47
N GLU A 169 1.07 28.95 -1.83
CA GLU A 169 1.81 30.11 -2.34
C GLU A 169 3.34 29.89 -2.28
N LYS A 170 3.84 29.39 -1.16
CA LYS A 170 5.29 29.36 -0.87
C LYS A 170 5.93 27.99 -1.07
N GLY A 171 5.14 26.93 -1.07
CA GLY A 171 5.62 25.55 -1.06
C GLY A 171 6.34 25.18 0.24
N LEU A 172 7.05 24.05 0.20
CA LEU A 172 7.78 23.50 1.34
C LEU A 172 9.29 23.47 1.07
N ARG A 173 10.08 23.73 2.12
CA ARG A 173 11.52 23.48 2.13
C ARG A 173 11.82 22.34 3.09
N TYR A 174 12.38 21.26 2.57
CA TYR A 174 12.73 20.08 3.37
C TYR A 174 14.16 20.16 3.89
N THR A 175 14.31 20.00 5.21
CA THR A 175 15.59 19.74 5.87
C THR A 175 15.44 18.42 6.62
N PHE A 176 16.22 17.41 6.26
CA PHE A 176 16.10 16.08 6.85
C PHE A 176 16.94 15.95 8.13
N VAL A 177 16.27 15.67 9.25
CA VAL A 177 16.87 15.24 10.52
C VAL A 177 16.08 14.03 11.00
N ALA A 178 16.69 12.84 11.00
CA ALA A 178 16.01 11.61 11.41
C ALA A 178 15.90 11.54 12.94
N LEU A 179 14.67 11.67 13.46
CA LEU A 179 14.38 11.59 14.90
C LEU A 179 14.00 10.16 15.29
N SER A 180 14.50 9.68 16.43
CA SER A 180 14.36 8.29 16.92
C SER A 180 13.01 7.95 17.57
N ARG A 181 12.03 8.85 17.55
CA ARG A 181 10.71 8.67 18.20
C ARG A 181 9.59 9.27 17.35
N SER A 182 8.47 8.55 17.24
CA SER A 182 7.24 9.08 16.61
C SER A 182 6.45 9.91 17.61
N ASP A 183 5.95 11.05 17.14
CA ASP A 183 4.89 11.75 17.84
C ASP A 183 3.57 10.97 17.66
N THR A 184 2.99 10.52 18.77
CA THR A 184 1.74 9.74 18.79
C THR A 184 0.51 10.61 18.98
N SER A 185 0.68 11.94 19.14
CA SER A 185 -0.40 12.91 19.30
C SER A 185 -0.84 13.59 18.00
N SER A 186 -0.24 13.21 16.86
CA SER A 186 -0.54 13.85 15.58
C SER A 186 -1.83 13.30 14.93
N MET A 187 -2.54 14.15 14.19
CA MET A 187 -3.75 13.78 13.42
C MET A 187 -3.52 12.58 12.48
N ARG A 188 -2.30 12.43 11.95
CA ARG A 188 -1.93 11.29 11.10
C ARG A 188 -2.01 9.96 11.87
N GLU A 189 -1.69 9.98 13.17
CA GLU A 189 -1.80 8.83 14.06
C GLU A 189 -3.24 8.53 14.48
N GLU A 190 -4.11 9.55 14.54
CA GLU A 190 -5.53 9.38 14.81
C GLU A 190 -6.26 8.75 13.61
N GLU A 191 -5.96 9.20 12.39
CA GLU A 191 -6.62 8.74 11.16
C GLU A 191 -6.08 7.41 10.61
N SER A 192 -4.81 7.14 10.95
CA SER A 192 -4.07 5.89 10.77
C SER A 192 -4.91 4.61 10.74
N ILE A 193 -4.92 3.90 9.62
CA ILE A 193 -5.53 2.56 9.52
C ILE A 193 -4.46 1.48 9.72
N GLN A 194 -4.49 0.74 10.84
CA GLN A 194 -3.44 -0.25 11.16
C GLN A 194 -3.92 -1.69 10.92
N VAL A 195 -3.43 -2.31 9.84
CA VAL A 195 -3.79 -3.68 9.44
C VAL A 195 -2.66 -4.65 9.78
N LYS A 196 -2.92 -5.59 10.71
CA LYS A 196 -2.02 -6.70 11.05
C LYS A 196 -1.73 -7.56 9.83
N TRP A 197 -0.44 -7.68 9.50
CA TRP A 197 0.05 -8.50 8.41
C TRP A 197 -0.13 -9.99 8.71
N GLU A 198 -0.66 -10.73 7.75
CA GLU A 198 -0.69 -12.19 7.71
C GLU A 198 0.12 -12.71 6.52
N LYS A 199 0.59 -13.96 6.61
CA LYS A 199 1.41 -14.57 5.55
C LYS A 199 0.61 -14.63 4.25
N GLY A 200 1.19 -14.16 3.16
CA GLY A 200 0.56 -14.15 1.85
C GLY A 200 -0.26 -12.90 1.54
N ASP A 201 -0.40 -11.95 2.47
CA ASP A 201 -1.11 -10.70 2.21
C ASP A 201 -0.42 -9.85 1.13
N VAL A 202 -1.20 -9.19 0.27
CA VAL A 202 -0.70 -8.22 -0.71
C VAL A 202 -1.48 -6.91 -0.59
N MET A 203 -0.80 -5.80 -0.28
CA MET A 203 -1.42 -4.49 -0.10
C MET A 203 -1.07 -3.57 -1.26
N PHE A 204 -2.08 -2.99 -1.91
CA PHE A 204 -1.89 -1.98 -2.96
C PHE A 204 -2.18 -0.59 -2.40
N PHE A 205 -1.24 0.33 -2.57
CA PHE A 205 -1.48 1.75 -2.30
C PHE A 205 -1.61 2.51 -3.60
N ASP A 206 -2.71 3.25 -3.75
CA ASP A 206 -2.69 4.44 -4.60
C ASP A 206 -1.79 5.47 -3.93
N ASN A 207 -0.62 5.68 -4.52
CA ASN A 207 0.42 6.55 -3.99
C ASN A 207 0.17 8.03 -4.26
N TRP A 208 -0.93 8.38 -4.92
CA TRP A 208 -1.47 9.74 -4.91
C TRP A 208 -2.40 9.96 -3.72
N ALA A 209 -3.12 8.90 -3.37
CA ALA A 209 -4.17 8.95 -2.37
C ALA A 209 -3.71 8.51 -0.99
N LEU A 210 -2.54 7.88 -0.78
CA LEU A 210 -2.20 7.29 0.50
C LEU A 210 -0.80 7.64 1.00
N LEU A 211 -0.75 8.22 2.19
CA LEU A 211 0.50 8.22 2.95
C LEU A 211 0.66 6.85 3.62
N HIS A 212 1.88 6.30 3.72
CA HIS A 212 2.12 5.05 4.44
C HIS A 212 3.31 5.08 5.40
N GLY A 213 3.29 4.19 6.40
CA GLY A 213 4.27 4.13 7.47
C GLY A 213 4.59 2.71 7.93
N ARG A 214 5.28 2.57 9.07
CA ARG A 214 5.59 1.27 9.71
C ARG A 214 5.69 1.46 11.21
N ARG A 215 5.18 0.53 12.00
CA ARG A 215 5.35 0.49 13.47
C ARG A 215 6.62 -0.23 13.91
N PRO A 216 7.11 0.02 15.13
CA PRO A 216 8.09 -0.82 15.81
C PRO A 216 7.68 -2.30 15.77
N SER A 217 8.61 -3.23 15.55
CA SER A 217 8.38 -4.67 15.59
C SER A 217 9.60 -5.44 16.09
N LEU A 218 9.37 -6.60 16.70
CA LEU A 218 10.42 -7.57 17.01
C LEU A 218 10.70 -8.44 15.79
N ALA A 219 11.93 -8.92 15.63
CA ALA A 219 12.27 -9.91 14.62
C ALA A 219 11.63 -11.27 14.95
N PRO A 220 11.27 -12.11 13.94
CA PRO A 220 11.44 -11.90 12.50
C PRO A 220 10.27 -11.14 11.82
N ARG A 221 10.59 -10.29 10.83
CA ARG A 221 9.62 -9.62 9.95
C ARG A 221 10.19 -9.48 8.53
N LYS A 222 9.43 -9.89 7.51
CA LYS A 222 9.83 -9.72 6.09
C LYS A 222 8.63 -9.31 5.23
N VAL A 223 8.63 -8.05 4.80
CA VAL A 223 7.65 -7.47 3.86
C VAL A 223 8.39 -6.97 2.62
N LEU A 224 7.90 -7.33 1.44
CA LEU A 224 8.47 -6.97 0.14
C LEU A 224 7.65 -5.83 -0.49
N VAL A 225 8.28 -5.02 -1.35
CA VAL A 225 7.65 -3.89 -2.05
C VAL A 225 8.01 -3.88 -3.53
N ALA A 226 7.06 -3.46 -4.34
CA ALA A 226 7.22 -3.09 -5.74
C ALA A 226 6.56 -1.72 -5.96
N THR A 227 7.17 -0.92 -6.84
CA THR A 227 6.70 0.42 -7.22
C THR A 227 6.30 0.40 -8.69
N CYS A 228 5.20 1.04 -9.07
CA CYS A 228 4.63 0.99 -10.42
C CYS A 228 4.29 2.40 -10.94
N LYS A 229 4.48 2.62 -12.25
CA LYS A 229 4.33 3.93 -12.92
C LYS A 229 2.89 4.32 -13.28
#